data_AF-A0AAV5EZN0-F1
#
_entry.id   AF-A0AAV5EZN0-F1
#
_cell.length_a   1.000
_cell.length_b   1.000
_cell.length_c   1.000
_cell.angle_alpha   90.00
_cell.angle_beta   90.00
_cell.angle_gamma   90.00
#
_symmetry.space_group_name_H-M   'P 1'
#
loop_
_entity.id
_entity.type
_entity.pdbx_description
1 polymer ?
#
loop_
_entity_poly.entity_id
_entity_poly.type
_entity_poly.pdbx_seq_one_letter_code
_entity_poly.pdbx_strand_id
1 'polypeptide(L)'
;MVRAGYASELAQVYCAIRRDLLDECLSVLGVERLSIDEVQRIEWKHLNDKMKKWVHGVKTVVRSLLTGERRLCDQVLAASDDLRDECFVESTKGCIMQIRNFGDAVAVCTRSPEKLSRILDMYEALVEVIPELKELFFGSYGDDVIHDLEGVLERLGDAVKGTLLEFGKVLQQESSRRPMMAGEIHPMTRYVMNYLRLLVVYSDTLDALLEDSAGDSDHSGTDEDTEVKLISYLEANLEEKSKLYEDGALQCIFSMNNTLYIVQKVKDSELGRILGDHWIRRRRGKIRQNSKSYLRISWTKVLSYLKDDGHGSGSGSGSGSGSSSRIKENSKTST
;
A
#
# COMPACT_ATOMS: atom_id res chain seq x y z
N MET A 1 7.96 -27.20 -48.43
CA MET A 1 9.23 -27.18 -47.66
C MET A 1 9.30 -28.34 -46.68
N VAL A 2 8.35 -28.46 -45.74
CA VAL A 2 8.32 -29.57 -44.75
C VAL A 2 8.37 -30.97 -45.39
N ARG A 3 7.48 -31.28 -46.36
CA ARG A 3 7.49 -32.57 -47.09
C ARG A 3 8.76 -32.83 -47.91
N ALA A 4 9.56 -31.79 -48.16
CA ALA A 4 10.82 -31.87 -48.91
C ALA A 4 12.05 -31.93 -47.97
N GLY A 5 11.85 -32.06 -46.66
CA GLY A 5 12.93 -32.17 -45.66
C GLY A 5 13.45 -30.84 -45.10
N TYR A 6 12.97 -29.70 -45.60
CA TYR A 6 13.45 -28.35 -45.20
C TYR A 6 12.66 -27.75 -44.03
N ALA A 7 12.39 -28.54 -42.99
CA ALA A 7 11.59 -28.08 -41.85
C ALA A 7 12.40 -27.14 -40.93
N SER A 8 13.67 -27.45 -40.69
CA SER A 8 14.54 -26.66 -39.81
C SER A 8 14.86 -25.28 -40.41
N GLU A 9 15.13 -25.21 -41.70
CA GLU A 9 15.39 -23.94 -42.39
C GLU A 9 14.14 -23.05 -42.42
N LEU A 10 12.96 -23.66 -42.59
CA LEU A 10 11.69 -22.95 -42.49
C LEU A 10 11.48 -22.37 -41.09
N ALA A 11 11.70 -23.17 -40.03
CA ALA A 11 11.58 -22.73 -38.65
C ALA A 11 12.54 -21.57 -38.35
N GLN A 12 13.80 -21.69 -38.77
CA GLN A 12 14.82 -20.67 -38.53
C GLN A 12 14.45 -19.33 -39.16
N VAL A 13 14.04 -19.33 -40.44
CA VAL A 13 13.67 -18.10 -41.16
C VAL A 13 12.38 -17.52 -40.60
N TYR A 14 11.38 -18.37 -40.32
CA TYR A 14 10.13 -17.93 -39.71
C TYR A 14 10.39 -17.25 -38.36
N CYS A 15 11.06 -17.95 -37.43
CA CYS A 15 11.31 -17.43 -36.09
C CYS A 15 12.14 -16.14 -36.10
N ALA A 16 13.14 -16.02 -36.99
CA ALA A 16 13.93 -14.81 -37.11
C ALA A 16 13.05 -13.59 -37.47
N ILE A 17 12.25 -13.70 -38.53
CA ILE A 17 11.38 -12.61 -38.99
C ILE A 17 10.33 -12.27 -37.93
N ARG A 18 9.69 -13.28 -37.33
CA ARG A 18 8.64 -13.07 -36.33
C ARG A 18 9.20 -12.43 -35.06
N ARG A 19 10.38 -12.84 -34.61
CA ARG A 19 11.06 -12.25 -33.45
C ARG A 19 11.36 -10.77 -33.66
N ASP A 20 11.90 -10.39 -34.81
CA ASP A 20 12.20 -8.99 -35.12
C ASP A 20 10.93 -8.12 -35.12
N LEU A 21 9.82 -8.63 -35.69
CA LEU A 21 8.53 -7.95 -35.68
C LEU A 21 7.93 -7.82 -34.27
N LEU A 22 8.05 -8.87 -33.46
CA LEU A 22 7.56 -8.83 -32.08
C LEU A 22 8.39 -7.87 -31.22
N ASP A 23 9.71 -7.82 -31.42
CA ASP A 23 10.60 -6.85 -30.76
C ASP A 23 10.24 -5.41 -31.13
N GLU A 24 9.93 -5.14 -32.40
CA GLU A 24 9.44 -3.81 -32.83
C GLU A 24 8.11 -3.46 -32.16
N CYS A 25 7.16 -4.40 -32.09
CA CYS A 25 5.90 -4.21 -31.39
C CYS A 25 6.09 -3.87 -29.90
N LEU A 26 7.01 -4.54 -29.21
CA LEU A 26 7.32 -4.27 -27.80
C LEU A 26 7.89 -2.86 -27.59
N SER A 27 8.76 -2.43 -28.50
CA SER A 27 9.29 -1.06 -28.50
C SER A 27 8.17 -0.02 -28.63
N VAL A 28 7.21 -0.25 -29.53
CA VAL A 28 6.04 0.63 -29.71
C VAL A 28 5.14 0.64 -28.48
N LEU A 29 4.94 -0.50 -27.82
CA LEU A 29 4.18 -0.61 -26.56
C LEU A 29 4.91 0.00 -25.36
N GLY A 30 6.19 0.35 -25.51
CA GLY A 30 7.02 0.91 -24.45
C GLY A 30 7.47 -0.13 -23.41
N VAL A 31 7.47 -1.42 -23.78
CA VAL A 31 8.10 -2.50 -23.02
C VAL A 31 9.57 -2.51 -23.39
N GLU A 32 10.35 -1.68 -22.69
CA GLU A 32 11.77 -1.49 -23.00
C GLU A 32 12.65 -2.57 -22.37
N ARG A 33 13.74 -2.90 -23.07
CA ARG A 33 14.83 -3.72 -22.53
C ARG A 33 15.63 -2.89 -21.53
N LEU A 34 15.42 -3.14 -20.24
CA LEU A 34 16.14 -2.50 -19.15
C LEU A 34 16.80 -3.55 -18.26
N SER A 35 18.05 -3.30 -17.90
CA SER A 35 18.76 -4.04 -16.88
C SER A 35 18.31 -3.61 -15.48
N ILE A 36 18.53 -4.49 -14.49
CA ILE A 36 18.25 -4.20 -13.07
C ILE A 36 18.90 -2.89 -12.63
N ASP A 37 20.16 -2.72 -13.01
CA ASP A 37 21.01 -1.56 -12.74
C ASP A 37 20.44 -0.25 -13.32
N GLU A 38 19.88 -0.30 -14.52
CA GLU A 38 19.24 0.86 -15.13
C GLU A 38 17.94 1.20 -14.40
N VAL A 39 17.09 0.22 -14.11
CA VAL A 39 15.81 0.44 -13.40
C VAL A 39 16.05 1.09 -12.03
N GLN A 40 17.08 0.67 -11.29
CA GLN A 40 17.41 1.25 -9.99
C GLN A 40 17.89 2.71 -10.05
N ARG A 41 18.48 3.15 -11.17
CA ARG A 41 18.98 4.52 -11.35
C ARG A 41 17.93 5.49 -11.89
N ILE A 42 16.81 4.98 -12.40
CA ILE A 42 15.73 5.82 -12.96
C ILE A 42 15.00 6.56 -11.83
N GLU A 43 14.79 7.85 -12.03
CA GLU A 43 13.97 8.68 -11.14
C GLU A 43 12.52 8.16 -11.07
N TRP A 44 11.91 8.17 -9.88
CA TRP A 44 10.58 7.63 -9.64
C TRP A 44 9.52 8.08 -10.66
N LYS A 45 9.50 9.36 -11.04
CA LYS A 45 8.51 9.86 -12.00
C LYS A 45 8.56 9.11 -13.34
N HIS A 46 9.76 8.87 -13.85
CA HIS A 46 9.99 8.16 -15.10
C HIS A 46 9.77 6.65 -14.94
N LEU A 47 10.18 6.08 -13.80
CA LEU A 47 9.95 4.67 -13.50
C LEU A 47 8.45 4.35 -13.41
N ASN A 48 7.67 5.19 -12.73
CA ASN A 48 6.22 5.06 -12.62
C ASN A 48 5.53 5.05 -13.99
N ASP A 49 5.97 5.88 -14.93
CA ASP A 49 5.41 5.88 -16.29
C ASP A 49 5.81 4.62 -17.08
N LYS A 50 7.04 4.12 -16.90
CA LYS A 50 7.47 2.84 -17.48
C LYS A 50 6.71 1.65 -16.90
N MET A 51 6.46 1.62 -15.59
CA MET A 51 5.66 0.56 -14.95
C MET A 51 4.23 0.54 -15.49
N LYS A 52 3.58 1.69 -15.68
CA LYS A 52 2.25 1.76 -16.30
C LYS A 52 2.24 1.26 -17.73
N LYS A 53 3.23 1.66 -18.54
CA LYS A 53 3.38 1.17 -19.92
C LYS A 53 3.60 -0.34 -19.94
N TRP A 54 4.42 -0.86 -19.03
CA TRP A 54 4.64 -2.29 -18.88
C TRP A 54 3.34 -3.03 -18.54
N VAL A 55 2.54 -2.54 -17.57
CA VAL A 55 1.24 -3.13 -17.20
C VAL A 55 0.31 -3.23 -18.41
N HIS A 56 0.18 -2.15 -19.18
CA HIS A 56 -0.64 -2.14 -20.39
C HIS A 56 -0.04 -3.02 -21.51
N GLY A 57 1.28 -2.96 -21.66
CA GLY A 57 2.05 -3.70 -22.66
C GLY A 57 1.92 -5.20 -22.47
N VAL A 58 2.09 -5.71 -21.25
CA VAL A 58 1.96 -7.14 -20.92
C VAL A 58 0.58 -7.67 -21.30
N LYS A 59 -0.50 -6.98 -20.91
CA LYS A 59 -1.87 -7.37 -21.28
C LYS A 59 -2.06 -7.37 -22.79
N THR A 60 -1.52 -6.38 -23.50
CA THR A 60 -1.62 -6.28 -24.97
C THR A 60 -0.81 -7.37 -25.67
N VAL A 61 0.40 -7.64 -25.19
CA VAL A 61 1.28 -8.69 -25.73
C VAL A 61 0.58 -10.03 -25.64
N VAL A 62 0.10 -10.42 -24.46
CA VAL A 62 -0.50 -11.76 -24.29
C VAL A 62 -1.81 -11.88 -25.08
N ARG A 63 -2.72 -10.92 -24.96
CA ARG A 63 -4.08 -11.00 -25.54
C ARG A 63 -4.15 -10.75 -27.04
N SER A 64 -3.17 -10.05 -27.60
CA SER A 64 -3.20 -9.64 -29.00
C SER A 64 -2.02 -10.22 -29.78
N LEU A 65 -0.79 -9.94 -29.34
CA LEU A 65 0.40 -10.33 -30.10
C LEU A 65 0.63 -11.84 -30.06
N LEU A 66 0.62 -12.45 -28.87
CA LEU A 66 0.86 -13.88 -28.71
C LEU A 66 -0.31 -14.70 -29.25
N THR A 67 -1.56 -14.29 -29.00
CA THR A 67 -2.73 -14.93 -29.63
C THR A 67 -2.67 -14.85 -31.17
N GLY A 68 -2.25 -13.70 -31.71
CA GLY A 68 -2.05 -13.51 -33.14
C GLY A 68 -0.93 -14.39 -33.70
N GLU A 69 0.20 -14.47 -32.99
CA GLU A 69 1.33 -15.33 -33.36
C GLU A 69 0.94 -16.80 -33.35
N ARG A 70 0.20 -17.25 -32.34
CA ARG A 70 -0.31 -18.63 -32.27
C ARG A 70 -1.14 -18.97 -33.50
N ARG A 71 -2.07 -18.08 -33.84
CA ARG A 71 -2.93 -18.24 -35.02
C ARG A 71 -2.13 -18.26 -36.33
N LEU A 72 -1.03 -17.51 -36.42
CA LEU A 72 -0.16 -17.52 -37.60
C LEU A 72 0.65 -18.81 -37.68
N CYS A 73 1.23 -19.28 -36.58
CA CYS A 73 1.87 -20.60 -36.52
C CYS A 73 0.88 -21.70 -36.95
N ASP A 74 -0.35 -21.67 -36.46
CA ASP A 74 -1.40 -22.64 -36.81
C ASP A 74 -1.70 -22.68 -38.33
N GLN A 75 -1.63 -21.52 -39.01
CA GLN A 75 -1.94 -21.41 -40.43
C GLN A 75 -0.74 -21.72 -41.33
N VAL A 76 0.43 -21.19 -40.99
CA VAL A 76 1.64 -21.29 -41.83
C VAL A 76 2.34 -22.64 -41.65
N LEU A 77 2.30 -23.19 -40.44
CA LEU A 77 3.02 -24.41 -40.05
C LEU A 77 2.08 -25.61 -39.84
N ALA A 78 0.87 -25.57 -40.41
CA ALA A 78 -0.14 -26.63 -40.32
C ALA A 78 0.33 -28.03 -40.78
N ALA A 79 1.51 -28.15 -41.38
CA ALA A 79 2.08 -29.39 -41.85
C ALA A 79 2.71 -30.27 -40.75
N SER A 80 3.00 -29.71 -39.57
CA SER A 80 3.57 -30.43 -38.43
C SER A 80 3.21 -29.72 -37.12
N ASP A 81 2.63 -30.44 -36.17
CA ASP A 81 2.26 -29.87 -34.87
C ASP A 81 3.49 -29.56 -34.01
N ASP A 82 4.51 -30.44 -34.01
CA ASP A 82 5.78 -30.18 -33.30
C ASP A 82 6.47 -28.90 -33.80
N LEU A 83 6.48 -28.69 -35.12
CA LEU A 83 7.11 -27.51 -35.74
C LEU A 83 6.38 -26.22 -35.36
N ARG A 84 5.05 -26.28 -35.26
CA ARG A 84 4.20 -25.15 -34.89
C ARG A 84 4.45 -24.73 -33.45
N ASP A 85 4.52 -25.69 -32.53
CA ASP A 85 4.75 -25.41 -31.10
C ASP A 85 6.18 -24.91 -30.87
N GLU A 86 7.18 -25.55 -31.49
CA GLU A 86 8.57 -25.11 -31.45
C GLU A 86 8.72 -23.66 -31.96
N CYS A 87 8.17 -23.36 -33.15
CA CYS A 87 8.28 -22.01 -33.72
C CYS A 87 7.53 -20.95 -32.91
N PHE A 88 6.39 -21.31 -32.31
CA PHE A 88 5.66 -20.39 -31.43
C PHE A 88 6.49 -20.03 -30.20
N VAL A 89 7.09 -21.02 -29.54
CA VAL A 89 7.95 -20.79 -28.37
C VAL A 89 9.18 -19.96 -28.75
N GLU A 90 9.89 -20.35 -29.81
CA GLU A 90 11.15 -19.71 -30.22
C GLU A 90 10.99 -18.30 -30.78
N SER A 91 9.83 -17.97 -31.34
CA SER A 91 9.50 -16.61 -31.78
C SER A 91 9.08 -15.71 -30.61
N THR A 92 8.36 -16.25 -29.62
CA THR A 92 7.78 -15.46 -28.51
C THR A 92 8.68 -15.36 -27.27
N LYS A 93 9.67 -16.25 -27.13
CA LYS A 93 10.61 -16.29 -26.01
C LYS A 93 11.29 -14.95 -25.73
N GLY A 94 11.68 -14.22 -26.79
CA GLY A 94 12.31 -12.90 -26.65
C GLY A 94 11.40 -11.87 -25.99
N CYS A 95 10.09 -11.93 -26.24
CA CYS A 95 9.10 -11.03 -25.64
C CYS A 95 8.90 -11.33 -24.17
N ILE A 96 8.75 -12.61 -23.84
CA ILE A 96 8.48 -13.04 -22.49
C ILE A 96 9.69 -12.80 -21.60
N MET A 97 10.90 -13.02 -22.12
CA MET A 97 12.14 -12.66 -21.45
C MET A 97 12.23 -11.15 -21.14
N GLN A 98 11.76 -10.27 -22.03
CA GLN A 98 11.74 -8.82 -21.77
C GLN A 98 10.75 -8.43 -20.68
N ILE A 99 9.54 -9.00 -20.73
CA ILE A 99 8.51 -8.81 -19.71
C ILE A 99 9.06 -9.24 -18.35
N ARG A 100 9.64 -10.44 -18.28
CA ARG A 100 10.29 -11.03 -17.11
C ARG A 100 11.39 -10.13 -16.57
N ASN A 101 12.36 -9.73 -17.40
CA ASN A 101 13.51 -8.94 -16.96
C ASN A 101 13.12 -7.61 -16.29
N PHE A 102 12.10 -6.92 -16.83
CA PHE A 102 11.61 -5.69 -16.22
C PHE A 102 10.87 -5.96 -14.90
N GLY A 103 10.06 -7.02 -14.84
CA GLY A 103 9.39 -7.45 -13.60
C GLY A 103 10.39 -7.81 -12.49
N ASP A 104 11.42 -8.59 -12.83
CA ASP A 104 12.53 -8.94 -11.93
C ASP A 104 13.24 -7.70 -11.39
N ALA A 105 13.58 -6.77 -12.29
CA ALA A 105 14.26 -5.53 -11.94
C ALA A 105 13.46 -4.67 -10.96
N VAL A 106 12.13 -4.58 -11.18
CA VAL A 106 11.21 -3.88 -10.28
C VAL A 106 11.10 -4.58 -8.92
N ALA A 107 11.01 -5.91 -8.90
CA ALA A 107 10.88 -6.68 -7.66
C ALA A 107 12.09 -6.50 -6.72
N VAL A 108 13.28 -6.32 -7.29
CA VAL A 108 14.54 -6.09 -6.54
C VAL A 108 14.81 -4.60 -6.25
N CYS A 109 13.98 -3.69 -6.76
CA CYS A 109 14.16 -2.25 -6.49
C CYS A 109 14.00 -1.92 -5.00
N THR A 110 14.55 -0.75 -4.63
CA THR A 110 14.39 -0.22 -3.27
C THR A 110 12.92 -0.14 -2.88
N ARG A 111 12.58 -0.83 -1.79
CA ARG A 111 11.25 -0.86 -1.20
C ARG A 111 10.89 0.53 -0.70
N SER A 112 9.74 1.03 -1.12
CA SER A 112 9.22 2.32 -0.69
C SER A 112 7.70 2.33 -0.83
N PRO A 113 6.95 2.86 0.15
CA PRO A 113 5.48 2.90 0.11
C PRO A 113 4.93 3.52 -1.18
N GLU A 114 5.58 4.56 -1.71
CA GLU A 114 5.15 5.28 -2.91
C GLU A 114 5.09 4.38 -4.16
N LYS A 115 5.94 3.34 -4.21
CA LYS A 115 6.01 2.38 -5.32
C LYS A 115 4.97 1.28 -5.22
N LEU A 116 4.41 1.04 -4.04
CA LEU A 116 3.64 -0.17 -3.75
C LEU A 116 2.46 -0.35 -4.70
N SER A 117 1.67 0.72 -4.93
CA SER A 117 0.53 0.65 -5.84
C SER A 117 0.92 0.24 -7.26
N ARG A 118 2.09 0.65 -7.75
CA ARG A 118 2.56 0.25 -9.08
C ARG A 118 3.08 -1.18 -9.13
N ILE A 119 3.67 -1.66 -8.02
CA ILE A 119 4.06 -3.07 -7.90
C ILE A 119 2.80 -3.95 -7.86
N LEU A 120 1.75 -3.52 -7.15
CA LEU A 120 0.45 -4.19 -7.14
C LEU A 120 -0.20 -4.21 -8.53
N ASP A 121 -0.21 -3.09 -9.26
CA ASP A 121 -0.70 -3.06 -10.66
C ASP A 121 0.02 -4.09 -11.55
N MET A 122 1.34 -4.24 -11.37
CA MET A 122 2.16 -5.23 -12.10
C MET A 122 1.84 -6.66 -11.68
N TYR A 123 1.65 -6.89 -10.38
CA TYR A 123 1.26 -8.18 -9.83
C TYR A 123 -0.10 -8.62 -10.39
N GLU A 124 -1.13 -7.78 -10.30
CA GLU A 124 -2.46 -8.07 -10.84
C GLU A 124 -2.45 -8.33 -12.35
N ALA A 125 -1.64 -7.56 -13.09
CA ALA A 125 -1.49 -7.77 -14.52
C ALA A 125 -0.93 -9.16 -14.84
N LEU A 126 0.04 -9.66 -14.06
CA LEU A 126 0.57 -11.02 -14.21
C LEU A 126 -0.44 -12.09 -13.79
N VAL A 127 -1.15 -11.91 -12.68
CA VAL A 127 -2.24 -12.82 -12.25
C VAL A 127 -3.27 -12.99 -13.36
N GLU A 128 -3.62 -11.89 -14.04
CA GLU A 128 -4.59 -11.89 -15.13
C GLU A 128 -4.08 -12.61 -16.39
N VAL A 129 -2.82 -12.39 -16.79
CA VAL A 129 -2.31 -12.91 -18.07
C VAL A 129 -1.70 -14.31 -17.99
N ILE A 130 -1.22 -14.78 -16.83
CA ILE A 130 -0.60 -16.11 -16.71
C ILE A 130 -1.58 -17.23 -17.11
N PRO A 131 -2.85 -17.25 -16.67
CA PRO A 131 -3.83 -18.24 -17.13
C PRO A 131 -4.07 -18.17 -18.65
N GLU A 132 -4.18 -16.97 -19.21
CA GLU A 132 -4.34 -16.78 -20.67
C GLU A 132 -3.11 -17.30 -21.43
N LEU A 133 -1.92 -17.11 -20.88
CA LEU A 133 -0.68 -17.62 -21.45
C LEU A 133 -0.65 -19.16 -21.41
N LYS A 134 -1.08 -19.78 -20.30
CA LYS A 134 -1.22 -21.25 -20.18
C LYS A 134 -2.11 -21.84 -21.27
N GLU A 135 -3.14 -21.13 -21.71
CA GLU A 135 -4.02 -21.57 -22.80
C GLU A 135 -3.36 -21.48 -24.19
N LEU A 136 -2.35 -20.61 -24.37
CA LEU A 136 -1.65 -20.44 -25.65
C LEU A 136 -0.54 -21.48 -25.89
N PHE A 137 0.04 -22.02 -24.82
CA PHE A 137 1.06 -23.06 -24.90
C PHE A 137 0.42 -24.45 -24.80
N PHE A 138 0.80 -25.35 -25.70
CA PHE A 138 0.35 -26.75 -25.67
C PHE A 138 1.49 -27.67 -25.19
N GLY A 139 1.15 -28.63 -24.33
CA GLY A 139 2.11 -29.58 -23.79
C GLY A 139 3.22 -28.91 -22.96
N SER A 140 4.38 -29.56 -22.89
CA SER A 140 5.49 -29.11 -22.02
C SER A 140 6.36 -27.98 -22.60
N TYR A 141 6.09 -27.52 -23.82
CA TYR A 141 6.97 -26.57 -24.52
C TYR A 141 6.93 -25.14 -23.93
N GLY A 142 5.88 -24.81 -23.16
CA GLY A 142 5.72 -23.51 -22.50
C GLY A 142 5.92 -23.53 -20.98
N ASP A 143 6.15 -24.70 -20.38
CA ASP A 143 6.15 -24.85 -18.92
C ASP A 143 7.26 -24.02 -18.27
N ASP A 144 8.47 -24.05 -18.82
CA ASP A 144 9.60 -23.25 -18.33
C ASP A 144 9.29 -21.74 -18.37
N VAL A 145 8.62 -21.29 -19.43
CA VAL A 145 8.28 -19.88 -19.67
C VAL A 145 7.21 -19.40 -18.70
N ILE A 146 6.20 -20.25 -18.45
CA ILE A 146 5.13 -19.98 -17.49
C ILE A 146 5.70 -19.97 -16.08
N HIS A 147 6.55 -20.96 -15.74
CA HIS A 147 7.21 -21.05 -14.44
C HIS A 147 8.10 -19.83 -14.16
N ASP A 148 8.83 -19.35 -15.18
CA ASP A 148 9.63 -18.13 -15.08
C ASP A 148 8.77 -16.90 -14.71
N LEU A 149 7.58 -16.76 -15.31
CA LEU A 149 6.65 -15.67 -15.02
C LEU A 149 5.95 -15.81 -13.66
N GLU A 150 5.62 -17.03 -13.25
CA GLU A 150 5.13 -17.33 -11.89
C GLU A 150 6.20 -16.94 -10.86
N GLY A 151 7.48 -17.23 -11.11
CA GLY A 151 8.58 -16.77 -10.26
C GLY A 151 8.70 -15.24 -10.20
N VAL A 152 8.37 -14.51 -11.28
CA VAL A 152 8.29 -13.03 -11.22
C VAL A 152 7.12 -12.58 -10.37
N LEU A 153 5.96 -13.21 -10.53
CA LEU A 153 4.76 -12.94 -9.75
C LEU A 153 5.02 -13.11 -8.24
N GLU A 154 5.64 -14.22 -7.85
CA GLU A 154 6.06 -14.50 -6.46
C GLU A 154 6.97 -13.39 -5.92
N ARG A 155 8.02 -13.04 -6.68
CA ARG A 155 8.99 -12.00 -6.27
C ARG A 155 8.36 -10.61 -6.17
N LEU A 156 7.38 -10.27 -7.01
CA LEU A 156 6.60 -9.05 -6.86
C LEU A 156 5.71 -9.11 -5.60
N GLY A 157 5.10 -10.25 -5.31
CA GLY A 157 4.36 -10.50 -4.06
C GLY A 157 5.23 -10.31 -2.82
N ASP A 158 6.45 -10.84 -2.82
CA ASP A 158 7.43 -10.64 -1.75
C ASP A 158 7.87 -9.19 -1.61
N ALA A 159 7.99 -8.46 -2.73
CA ALA A 159 8.28 -7.04 -2.71
C ALA A 159 7.13 -6.24 -2.07
N VAL A 160 5.87 -6.61 -2.32
CA VAL A 160 4.67 -6.05 -1.67
C VAL A 160 4.70 -6.31 -0.17
N LYS A 161 4.82 -7.59 0.24
CA LYS A 161 4.89 -8.02 1.65
C LYS A 161 6.01 -7.31 2.40
N GLY A 162 7.21 -7.30 1.81
CA GLY A 162 8.38 -6.64 2.39
C GLY A 162 8.21 -5.12 2.53
N THR A 163 7.55 -4.46 1.58
CA THR A 163 7.29 -3.01 1.63
C THR A 163 6.27 -2.66 2.73
N LEU A 164 5.21 -3.46 2.89
CA LEU A 164 4.24 -3.29 3.96
C LEU A 164 4.86 -3.50 5.34
N LEU A 165 5.70 -4.53 5.49
CA LEU A 165 6.44 -4.80 6.72
C LEU A 165 7.38 -3.63 7.08
N GLU A 166 8.16 -3.16 6.11
CA GLU A 166 9.08 -2.03 6.32
C GLU A 166 8.32 -0.75 6.67
N PHE A 167 7.20 -0.50 5.98
CA PHE A 167 6.34 0.64 6.31
C PHE A 167 5.80 0.56 7.74
N GLY A 168 5.35 -0.62 8.18
CA GLY A 168 4.93 -0.84 9.56
C GLY A 168 6.04 -0.54 10.59
N LYS A 169 7.28 -0.99 10.32
CA LYS A 169 8.44 -0.69 11.17
C LYS A 169 8.75 0.80 11.24
N VAL A 170 8.72 1.49 10.09
CA VAL A 170 8.92 2.96 10.03
C VAL A 170 7.88 3.66 10.89
N LEU A 171 6.60 3.27 10.81
CA LEU A 171 5.55 3.86 11.64
C LEU A 171 5.75 3.65 13.14
N GLN A 172 6.28 2.50 13.54
CA GLN A 172 6.60 2.22 14.94
C GLN A 172 7.82 3.01 15.43
N GLN A 173 8.86 3.14 14.59
CA GLN A 173 10.14 3.73 14.97
C GLN A 173 10.22 5.26 14.78
N GLU A 174 9.20 5.87 14.16
CA GLU A 174 9.15 7.31 13.89
C GLU A 174 9.13 8.14 15.19
N SER A 175 10.32 8.50 15.67
CA SER A 175 10.56 9.12 16.98
C SER A 175 10.80 10.64 16.90
N SER A 176 10.34 11.30 15.84
CA SER A 176 10.48 12.75 15.68
C SER A 176 9.98 13.49 16.93
N ARG A 177 10.91 14.23 17.57
CA ARG A 177 10.73 14.88 18.89
C ARG A 177 10.13 16.27 18.81
N ARG A 178 9.59 16.69 17.67
CA ARG A 178 9.02 18.04 17.51
C ARG A 178 7.51 18.01 17.80
N PRO A 179 7.06 18.51 18.97
CA PRO A 179 5.63 18.70 19.20
C PRO A 179 5.08 19.73 18.19
N MET A 180 3.88 19.49 17.67
CA MET A 180 3.20 20.43 16.79
C MET A 180 2.74 21.62 17.64
N MET A 181 2.94 22.86 17.18
CA MET A 181 2.77 24.06 18.02
C MET A 181 1.37 24.22 18.67
N ALA A 182 0.32 23.61 18.11
CA ALA A 182 -1.08 23.80 18.56
C ALA A 182 -1.92 22.52 18.65
N GLY A 183 -1.31 21.34 18.81
CA GLY A 183 -2.08 20.08 18.90
C GLY A 183 -2.84 19.73 17.62
N GLU A 184 -2.33 20.18 16.46
CA GLU A 184 -2.94 19.96 15.14
C GLU A 184 -2.89 18.49 14.71
N ILE A 185 -3.57 18.18 13.60
CA ILE A 185 -3.47 16.87 12.96
C ILE A 185 -2.02 16.67 12.49
N HIS A 186 -1.39 15.59 12.95
CA HIS A 186 -0.02 15.28 12.62
C HIS A 186 0.11 14.92 11.13
N PRO A 187 1.14 15.39 10.40
CA PRO A 187 1.34 15.09 8.98
C PRO A 187 1.36 13.58 8.67
N MET A 188 2.00 12.79 9.54
CA MET A 188 2.00 11.32 9.45
C MET A 188 0.59 10.72 9.49
N THR A 189 -0.32 11.26 10.29
CA THR A 189 -1.73 10.81 10.30
C THR A 189 -2.36 11.01 8.92
N ARG A 190 -2.11 12.16 8.28
CA ARG A 190 -2.62 12.42 6.93
C ARG A 190 -2.01 11.46 5.91
N TYR A 191 -0.70 11.27 5.98
CA TYR A 191 0.05 10.39 5.09
C TYR A 191 -0.45 8.95 5.18
N VAL A 192 -0.47 8.36 6.38
CA VAL A 192 -0.90 6.98 6.60
C VAL A 192 -2.35 6.77 6.19
N MET A 193 -3.26 7.68 6.55
CA MET A 193 -4.67 7.51 6.17
C MET A 193 -4.89 7.63 4.66
N ASN A 194 -4.13 8.48 3.96
CA ASN A 194 -4.18 8.54 2.50
C ASN A 194 -3.60 7.28 1.87
N TYR A 195 -2.53 6.73 2.46
CA TYR A 195 -1.93 5.49 2.02
C TYR A 195 -2.86 4.28 2.20
N LEU A 196 -3.49 4.15 3.36
CA LEU A 196 -4.47 3.09 3.62
C LEU A 196 -5.66 3.16 2.66
N ARG A 197 -6.13 4.37 2.34
CA ARG A 197 -7.18 4.55 1.32
C ARG A 197 -6.77 4.00 -0.05
N LEU A 198 -5.48 4.06 -0.39
CA LEU A 198 -4.96 3.48 -1.62
C LEU A 198 -4.90 1.95 -1.52
N LEU A 199 -4.45 1.40 -0.39
CA LEU A 199 -4.36 -0.06 -0.19
C LEU A 199 -5.71 -0.76 -0.29
N VAL A 200 -6.75 -0.10 0.20
CA VAL A 200 -8.13 -0.61 0.17
C VAL A 200 -8.64 -0.89 -1.24
N VAL A 201 -8.11 -0.21 -2.26
CA VAL A 201 -8.45 -0.51 -3.65
C VAL A 201 -7.92 -1.89 -4.07
N TYR A 202 -6.88 -2.36 -3.41
CA TYR A 202 -6.21 -3.65 -3.64
C TYR A 202 -6.54 -4.67 -2.55
N SER A 203 -7.64 -4.52 -1.80
CA SER A 203 -7.97 -5.41 -0.68
C SER A 203 -7.95 -6.87 -1.09
N ASP A 204 -8.64 -7.20 -2.17
CA ASP A 204 -8.80 -8.59 -2.63
C ASP A 204 -7.44 -9.20 -3.03
N THR A 205 -6.59 -8.39 -3.66
CA THR A 205 -5.22 -8.78 -4.07
C THR A 205 -4.31 -8.94 -2.85
N LEU A 206 -4.43 -8.06 -1.85
CA LEU A 206 -3.66 -8.14 -0.61
C LEU A 206 -4.10 -9.33 0.24
N ASP A 207 -5.40 -9.60 0.33
CA ASP A 207 -5.94 -10.75 1.05
C ASP A 207 -5.39 -12.05 0.44
N ALA A 208 -5.48 -12.21 -0.88
CA ALA A 208 -4.92 -13.38 -1.57
C ALA A 208 -3.40 -13.52 -1.35
N LEU A 209 -2.65 -12.43 -1.42
CA LEU A 209 -1.19 -12.44 -1.20
C LEU A 209 -0.82 -12.84 0.23
N LEU A 210 -1.58 -12.39 1.23
CA LEU A 210 -1.27 -12.55 2.64
C LEU A 210 -1.76 -13.90 3.20
N GLU A 211 -2.87 -14.44 2.70
CA GLU A 211 -3.33 -15.79 3.00
C GLU A 211 -2.25 -16.84 2.64
N ASP A 212 -1.58 -16.66 1.51
CA ASP A 212 -0.54 -17.56 1.02
C ASP A 212 0.71 -17.62 1.94
N SER A 213 0.93 -16.58 2.76
CA SER A 213 2.02 -16.55 3.76
C SER A 213 1.66 -17.15 5.13
N ALA A 214 0.39 -17.36 5.41
CA ALA A 214 -0.05 -17.95 6.68
C ALA A 214 0.24 -19.46 6.78
N GLY A 215 0.54 -20.12 5.65
CA GLY A 215 0.90 -21.53 5.60
C GLY A 215 2.31 -21.87 6.09
N ASP A 216 3.23 -20.89 6.14
CA ASP A 216 4.67 -21.15 6.34
C ASP A 216 5.30 -20.43 7.54
N SER A 217 4.48 -19.77 8.38
CA SER A 217 5.00 -19.11 9.59
C SER A 217 4.14 -19.40 10.83
N ASP A 218 4.72 -20.20 11.73
CA ASP A 218 4.26 -20.48 13.09
C ASP A 218 4.47 -19.25 14.00
N HIS A 219 3.86 -18.13 13.60
CA HIS A 219 3.88 -16.87 14.34
C HIS A 219 2.46 -16.51 14.74
N SER A 220 2.14 -16.87 15.98
CA SER A 220 1.01 -16.41 16.75
C SER A 220 0.95 -14.87 16.78
N GLY A 221 0.26 -14.30 15.80
CA GLY A 221 -0.08 -12.90 15.74
C GLY A 221 -1.43 -12.80 15.06
N THR A 222 -2.45 -12.48 15.85
CA THR A 222 -3.87 -12.26 15.49
C THR A 222 -4.11 -12.01 14.00
N ASP A 223 -5.07 -12.73 13.42
CA ASP A 223 -5.76 -12.48 12.13
C ASP A 223 -6.40 -11.08 12.09
N GLU A 224 -5.58 -10.06 12.28
CA GLU A 224 -5.95 -8.67 12.08
C GLU A 224 -5.46 -8.27 10.69
N ASP A 225 -6.41 -7.78 9.90
CA ASP A 225 -6.17 -7.20 8.58
C ASP A 225 -4.99 -6.22 8.62
N THR A 226 -4.22 -6.18 7.53
CA THR A 226 -3.02 -5.33 7.44
C THR A 226 -3.33 -3.86 7.73
N GLU A 227 -4.50 -3.39 7.30
CA GLU A 227 -5.02 -2.06 7.56
C GLU A 227 -5.23 -1.80 9.05
N VAL A 228 -5.77 -2.77 9.79
CA VAL A 228 -5.98 -2.69 11.24
C VAL A 228 -4.63 -2.55 11.96
N LYS A 229 -3.64 -3.37 11.55
CA LYS A 229 -2.28 -3.35 12.12
C LYS A 229 -1.60 -2.00 11.89
N LEU A 230 -1.64 -1.47 10.65
CA LEU A 230 -1.04 -0.18 10.31
C LEU A 230 -1.71 1.00 11.04
N ILE A 231 -3.04 1.01 11.17
CA ILE A 231 -3.74 2.04 11.97
C ILE A 231 -3.35 1.94 13.44
N SER A 232 -3.20 0.72 13.98
CA SER A 232 -2.79 0.52 15.37
C SER A 232 -1.36 1.01 15.63
N TYR A 233 -0.44 0.80 14.68
CA TYR A 233 0.91 1.37 14.77
C TYR A 233 0.91 2.90 14.73
N LEU A 234 0.09 3.50 13.85
CA LEU A 234 -0.12 4.93 13.82
C LEU A 234 -0.68 5.45 15.16
N GLU A 235 -1.72 4.81 15.70
CA GLU A 235 -2.34 5.21 16.97
C GLU A 235 -1.36 5.13 18.15
N ALA A 236 -0.54 4.08 18.21
CA ALA A 236 0.50 3.92 19.23
C ALA A 236 1.57 5.02 19.14
N ASN A 237 2.05 5.31 17.93
CA ASN A 237 3.02 6.37 17.71
C ASN A 237 2.46 7.77 18.05
N LEU A 238 1.19 8.03 17.72
CA LEU A 238 0.52 9.27 18.10
C LEU A 238 0.35 9.39 19.61
N GLU A 239 0.13 8.27 20.32
CA GLU A 239 0.07 8.27 21.78
C GLU A 239 1.41 8.64 22.41
N GLU A 240 2.53 8.13 21.87
CA GLU A 240 3.87 8.55 22.30
C GLU A 240 4.13 10.04 22.01
N LYS A 241 3.77 10.53 20.82
CA LYS A 241 3.91 11.95 20.45
C LYS A 241 3.04 12.86 21.29
N SER A 242 1.87 12.39 21.72
CA SER A 242 1.02 13.15 22.64
C SER A 242 1.73 13.44 23.97
N LYS A 243 2.65 12.59 24.42
CA LYS A 243 3.40 12.78 25.67
C LYS A 243 4.50 13.84 25.57
N LEU A 244 4.78 14.38 24.37
CA LEU A 244 5.76 15.44 24.16
C LEU A 244 5.24 16.83 24.57
N TYR A 245 3.93 16.99 24.76
CA TYR A 245 3.37 18.25 25.26
C TYR A 245 3.43 18.30 26.78
N GLU A 246 3.92 19.42 27.33
CA GLU A 246 3.92 19.63 28.78
C GLU A 246 2.50 19.89 29.32
N ASP A 247 1.67 20.60 28.55
CA ASP A 247 0.28 20.88 28.92
C ASP A 247 -0.64 19.68 28.62
N GLY A 248 -1.17 19.06 29.68
CA GLY A 248 -2.12 17.96 29.59
C GLY A 248 -3.42 18.29 28.83
N ALA A 249 -3.84 19.56 28.78
CA ALA A 249 -4.97 19.98 27.96
C ALA A 249 -4.63 19.87 26.47
N LEU A 250 -3.41 20.29 26.09
CA LEU A 250 -2.93 20.20 24.72
C LEU A 250 -2.67 18.75 24.27
N GLN A 251 -2.23 17.87 25.18
CA GLN A 251 -2.17 16.42 24.93
C GLN A 251 -3.55 15.85 24.54
N CYS A 252 -4.60 16.26 25.26
CA CYS A 252 -5.97 15.85 24.98
C CYS A 252 -6.46 16.37 23.62
N ILE A 253 -6.20 17.64 23.30
CA ILE A 253 -6.55 18.25 22.00
C ILE A 253 -5.87 17.50 20.86
N PHE A 254 -4.55 17.28 20.95
CA PHE A 254 -3.80 16.55 19.93
C PHE A 254 -4.36 15.15 19.69
N SER A 255 -4.61 14.41 20.77
CA SER A 255 -5.17 13.06 20.70
C SER A 255 -6.58 13.08 20.08
N MET A 256 -7.44 14.02 20.47
CA MET A 256 -8.78 14.18 19.90
C MET A 256 -8.73 14.47 18.39
N ASN A 257 -7.92 15.45 17.98
CA ASN A 257 -7.84 15.89 16.59
C ASN A 257 -7.39 14.77 15.67
N ASN A 258 -6.34 14.02 16.07
CA ASN A 258 -5.83 12.92 15.27
C ASN A 258 -6.78 11.73 15.25
N THR A 259 -7.33 11.29 16.40
CA THR A 259 -8.31 10.18 16.40
C THR A 259 -9.58 10.54 15.64
N LEU A 260 -10.06 11.78 15.74
CA LEU A 260 -11.22 12.24 14.97
C LEU A 260 -10.94 12.21 13.48
N TYR A 261 -9.76 12.68 13.05
CA TYR A 261 -9.35 12.63 11.65
C TYR A 261 -9.30 11.20 11.11
N ILE A 262 -8.70 10.26 11.86
CA ILE A 262 -8.66 8.84 11.50
C ILE A 262 -10.09 8.31 11.34
N VAL A 263 -10.97 8.55 12.31
CA VAL A 263 -12.37 8.08 12.26
C VAL A 263 -13.13 8.67 11.07
N GLN A 264 -12.90 9.94 10.72
CA GLN A 264 -13.49 10.57 9.54
C GLN A 264 -13.00 9.88 8.26
N LYS A 265 -11.68 9.69 8.11
CA LYS A 265 -11.12 9.01 6.93
C LYS A 265 -11.58 7.56 6.78
N VAL A 266 -11.73 6.84 7.88
CA VAL A 266 -12.31 5.50 7.86
C VAL A 266 -13.77 5.53 7.38
N LYS A 267 -14.58 6.50 7.83
CA LYS A 267 -15.97 6.63 7.40
C LYS A 267 -16.14 7.05 5.94
N ASP A 268 -15.20 7.84 5.43
CA ASP A 268 -15.23 8.37 4.06
C ASP A 268 -14.65 7.37 3.03
N SER A 269 -14.33 6.14 3.44
CA SER A 269 -13.72 5.12 2.58
C SER A 269 -14.24 3.71 2.90
N GLU A 270 -13.90 2.74 2.07
CA GLU A 270 -14.30 1.33 2.26
C GLU A 270 -13.67 0.72 3.53
N LEU A 271 -12.67 1.37 4.13
CA LEU A 271 -12.16 1.04 5.46
C LEU A 271 -13.26 0.96 6.51
N GLY A 272 -14.34 1.74 6.36
CA GLY A 272 -15.49 1.68 7.26
C GLY A 272 -16.19 0.32 7.24
N ARG A 273 -16.28 -0.31 6.06
CA ARG A 273 -16.84 -1.66 5.90
C ARG A 273 -15.91 -2.72 6.47
N ILE A 274 -14.62 -2.63 6.17
CA ILE A 274 -13.58 -3.57 6.63
C ILE A 274 -13.47 -3.56 8.16
N LEU A 275 -13.30 -2.37 8.76
CA LEU A 275 -13.09 -2.22 10.20
C LEU A 275 -14.37 -2.41 11.04
N GLY A 276 -15.53 -2.11 10.45
CA GLY A 276 -16.84 -2.25 11.07
C GLY A 276 -17.19 -1.22 12.17
N ASP A 277 -18.48 -1.19 12.53
CA ASP A 277 -19.04 -0.21 13.46
C ASP A 277 -18.50 -0.28 14.88
N HIS A 278 -18.08 -1.47 15.32
CA HIS A 278 -17.51 -1.65 16.65
C HIS A 278 -16.17 -0.89 16.79
N TRP A 279 -15.32 -0.97 15.76
CA TRP A 279 -14.04 -0.26 15.72
C TRP A 279 -14.26 1.27 15.81
N ILE A 280 -15.22 1.79 15.04
CA ILE A 280 -15.60 3.21 15.04
C ILE A 280 -16.13 3.64 16.41
N ARG A 281 -17.02 2.84 17.01
CA ARG A 281 -17.61 3.14 18.34
C ARG A 281 -16.53 3.21 19.42
N ARG A 282 -15.55 2.30 19.42
CA ARG A 282 -14.44 2.30 20.37
C ARG A 282 -13.62 3.60 20.29
N ARG A 283 -13.23 4.02 19.07
CA ARG A 283 -12.47 5.28 18.88
C ARG A 283 -13.30 6.51 19.23
N ARG A 284 -14.61 6.54 18.94
CA ARG A 284 -15.52 7.60 19.42
C ARG A 284 -15.57 7.68 20.96
N GLY A 285 -15.49 6.54 21.64
CA GLY A 285 -15.32 6.47 23.09
C GLY A 285 -14.04 7.18 23.55
N LYS A 286 -12.89 6.88 22.93
CA LYS A 286 -11.59 7.53 23.22
C LYS A 286 -11.65 9.05 23.01
N ILE A 287 -12.29 9.52 21.93
CA ILE A 287 -12.50 10.96 21.68
C ILE A 287 -13.31 11.60 22.82
N ARG A 288 -14.42 10.97 23.24
CA ARG A 288 -15.25 11.48 24.35
C ARG A 288 -14.49 11.49 25.68
N GLN A 289 -13.65 10.49 25.93
CA GLN A 289 -12.81 10.43 27.12
C GLN A 289 -11.79 11.59 27.12
N ASN A 290 -11.08 11.79 26.02
CA ASN A 290 -10.13 12.90 25.88
C ASN A 290 -10.81 14.27 26.03
N SER A 291 -12.03 14.43 25.50
CA SER A 291 -12.83 15.66 25.68
C SER A 291 -13.18 15.91 27.16
N LYS A 292 -13.59 14.89 27.91
CA LYS A 292 -13.84 15.00 29.35
C LYS A 292 -12.56 15.34 30.13
N SER A 293 -11.44 14.71 29.79
CA SER A 293 -10.14 14.99 30.41
C SER A 293 -9.68 16.42 30.12
N TYR A 294 -9.79 16.88 28.87
CA TYR A 294 -9.51 18.26 28.49
C TYR A 294 -10.32 19.27 29.32
N LEU A 295 -11.64 19.08 29.40
CA LEU A 295 -12.50 19.96 30.19
C LEU A 295 -12.10 19.95 31.66
N ARG A 296 -11.83 18.78 32.24
CA ARG A 296 -11.37 18.68 33.63
C ARG A 296 -10.05 19.42 33.81
N ILE A 297 -9.02 19.14 33.02
CA ILE A 297 -7.68 19.74 33.19
C ILE A 297 -7.74 21.27 33.05
N SER A 298 -8.44 21.76 32.02
CA SER A 298 -8.51 23.20 31.72
C SER A 298 -9.34 23.98 32.74
N TRP A 299 -10.47 23.41 33.18
CA TRP A 299 -11.43 24.15 34.02
C TRP A 299 -11.32 23.86 35.51
N THR A 300 -10.63 22.81 35.96
CA THR A 300 -10.56 22.50 37.41
C THR A 300 -9.97 23.65 38.20
N LYS A 301 -8.92 24.30 37.71
CA LYS A 301 -8.29 25.44 38.39
C LYS A 301 -9.23 26.65 38.45
N VAL A 302 -9.87 27.00 37.32
CA VAL A 302 -10.84 28.10 37.26
C VAL A 302 -12.04 27.83 38.19
N LEU A 303 -12.59 26.62 38.15
CA LEU A 303 -13.71 26.21 38.99
C LEU A 303 -13.34 26.18 40.49
N SER A 304 -12.07 25.97 40.84
CA SER A 304 -11.63 26.04 42.23
C SER A 304 -11.68 27.45 42.80
N TYR A 305 -11.44 28.49 41.99
CA TYR A 305 -11.59 29.89 42.41
C TYR A 305 -13.05 30.35 42.51
N LEU A 306 -13.95 29.66 41.81
CA LEU A 306 -15.40 29.91 41.83
C LEU A 306 -16.13 29.13 42.93
N LYS A 307 -15.51 28.07 43.47
CA LYS A 307 -16.01 27.43 44.68
C LYS A 307 -15.74 28.36 45.85
N ASP A 308 -16.82 28.99 46.32
CA ASP A 308 -16.82 29.66 47.60
C ASP A 308 -16.44 28.61 48.65
N ASP A 309 -15.27 28.76 49.28
CA ASP A 309 -14.95 28.01 50.49
C ASP A 309 -16.05 28.37 51.48
N GLY A 310 -17.05 27.49 51.59
CA GLY A 310 -18.19 27.64 52.48
C GLY A 310 -17.68 27.82 53.91
N HIS A 311 -17.44 29.07 54.29
CA HIS A 311 -17.13 29.45 55.64
C HIS A 311 -18.42 29.29 56.44
N GLY A 312 -18.52 28.13 57.09
CA GLY A 312 -19.18 27.91 58.37
C GLY A 312 -20.62 28.42 58.51
N SER A 313 -21.57 27.48 58.48
CA SER A 313 -22.74 27.59 59.34
C SER A 313 -22.27 27.65 60.81
N GLY A 314 -22.05 28.87 61.29
CA GLY A 314 -21.71 29.17 62.68
C GLY A 314 -22.03 30.64 62.94
N SER A 315 -23.10 30.88 63.70
CA SER A 315 -23.58 32.20 64.15
C SER A 315 -22.45 33.16 64.54
N GLY A 316 -22.54 34.41 64.10
CA GLY A 316 -21.79 35.51 64.71
C GLY A 316 -21.65 36.74 63.81
N SER A 317 -22.38 37.79 64.15
CA SER A 317 -22.26 39.15 63.60
C SER A 317 -20.81 39.66 63.63
N GLY A 318 -20.31 40.26 62.54
CA GLY A 318 -19.06 41.03 62.58
C GLY A 318 -18.44 41.39 61.23
N SER A 319 -18.70 42.63 60.79
CA SER A 319 -17.82 43.52 59.99
C SER A 319 -17.30 43.04 58.63
N GLY A 320 -17.94 43.55 57.57
CA GLY A 320 -17.46 43.49 56.18
C GLY A 320 -16.21 44.35 55.97
N SER A 321 -15.11 43.70 55.57
CA SER A 321 -13.98 44.32 54.87
C SER A 321 -13.08 43.30 54.15
N GLY A 322 -13.12 42.01 54.54
CA GLY A 322 -12.29 40.95 53.92
C GLY A 322 -12.85 40.26 52.67
N SER A 323 -14.14 40.42 52.36
CA SER A 323 -14.80 39.73 51.25
C SER A 323 -14.57 40.42 49.90
N SER A 324 -14.46 41.76 49.87
CA SER A 324 -14.29 42.51 48.62
C SER A 324 -12.87 42.38 48.05
N SER A 325 -11.83 42.30 48.88
CA SER A 325 -10.45 42.09 48.44
C SER A 325 -10.22 40.69 47.87
N ARG A 326 -10.78 39.64 48.50
CA ARG A 326 -10.72 38.26 48.01
C ARG A 326 -11.44 38.05 46.68
N ILE A 327 -12.63 38.64 46.51
CA ILE A 327 -13.35 38.60 45.23
C ILE A 327 -12.55 39.34 44.13
N LYS A 328 -11.87 40.45 44.48
CA LYS A 328 -11.00 41.20 43.55
C LYS A 328 -9.71 40.45 43.19
N GLU A 329 -9.16 39.65 44.09
CA GLU A 329 -8.00 38.80 43.79
C GLU A 329 -8.39 37.60 42.93
N ASN A 330 -9.49 36.90 43.24
CA ASN A 330 -9.97 35.76 42.44
C ASN A 330 -10.38 36.17 41.01
N SER A 331 -10.86 37.40 40.83
CA SER A 331 -11.19 37.94 39.50
C SER A 331 -9.96 38.40 38.70
N LYS A 332 -8.82 38.70 39.36
CA LYS A 332 -7.55 39.04 38.69
C LYS A 332 -6.70 37.82 38.32
N THR A 333 -6.86 36.69 39.03
CA THR A 333 -6.13 35.45 38.78
C THR A 333 -6.80 34.52 37.76
N SER A 334 -7.98 34.90 37.26
CA SER A 334 -8.77 34.13 36.27
C SER A 334 -8.57 34.57 34.80
N THR A 335 -7.64 35.48 34.53
CA THR A 335 -7.19 35.89 33.17
C THR A 335 -5.77 35.44 32.91
#